data_AF-A0A8D9AQ26-F1
#
_entry.id   AF-A0A8D9AQ26-F1
#
_cell.length_a   1.000
_cell.length_b   1.000
_cell.length_c   1.000
_cell.angle_alpha   90.00
_cell.angle_beta   90.00
_cell.angle_gamma   90.00
#
_symmetry.space_group_name_H-M   'P 1'
#
loop_
_entity.id
_entity.type
_entity.pdbx_description
1 polymer ?
#
loop_
_entity_poly.entity_id
_entity_poly.type
_entity_poly.pdbx_seq_one_letter_code
_entity_poly.pdbx_strand_id
1 'polypeptide(L)'
;MNFVARKRRILVDTGFSEYEMGLYNNDLQMYTTPPETKITLREFEDQALERVKVYRIIEQTSAKGITKLSEEWRKAILDEIKSQGLKTFVKVFTGTGLGKLEADYEGRRKDHITHFICRLTYSRTEELRRWFMTQVWSIINQTLYL
;
A
#
# COMPACT_ATOMS: atom_id res chain seq x y z
N MET A 1 -37.19 -21.19 -14.83
CA MET A 1 -36.58 -20.32 -13.79
C MET A 1 -35.35 -21.04 -13.26
N ASN A 2 -34.14 -20.66 -13.69
CA ASN A 2 -32.89 -21.31 -13.26
C ASN A 2 -32.32 -20.55 -12.06
N PHE A 3 -32.44 -21.14 -10.87
CA PHE A 3 -31.69 -20.70 -9.70
C PHE A 3 -30.24 -21.18 -9.84
N VAL A 4 -29.38 -20.30 -10.35
CA VAL A 4 -27.93 -20.51 -10.30
C VAL A 4 -27.50 -20.40 -8.85
N ALA A 5 -27.24 -21.54 -8.21
CA ALA A 5 -26.67 -21.62 -6.88
C ALA A 5 -25.36 -20.82 -6.86
N ARG A 6 -25.37 -19.70 -6.11
CA ARG A 6 -24.21 -18.85 -5.90
C ARG A 6 -23.21 -19.66 -5.07
N LYS A 7 -22.28 -20.33 -5.75
CA LYS A 7 -21.19 -21.10 -5.17
C LYS A 7 -20.46 -20.18 -4.18
N ARG A 8 -20.69 -20.37 -2.88
CA ARG A 8 -19.95 -19.69 -1.81
C ARG A 8 -18.48 -20.02 -2.07
N ARG A 9 -17.72 -19.05 -2.56
CA ARG A 9 -16.27 -19.20 -2.76
C ARG A 9 -15.68 -19.45 -1.38
N ILE A 10 -15.15 -20.65 -1.25
CA ILE A 10 -14.51 -21.21 -0.07
C ILE A 10 -13.48 -20.18 0.43
N LEU A 11 -13.58 -19.84 1.70
CA LEU A 11 -12.54 -19.11 2.44
C LEU A 11 -11.27 -19.94 2.29
N VAL A 12 -10.32 -19.42 1.53
CA VAL A 12 -9.02 -20.07 1.34
C VAL A 12 -8.37 -20.12 2.72
N ASP A 13 -7.85 -21.29 3.07
CA ASP A 13 -7.00 -21.56 4.23
C ASP A 13 -5.68 -20.80 4.07
N THR A 14 -5.78 -19.48 4.12
CA THR A 14 -4.62 -18.59 4.22
C THR A 14 -4.23 -18.68 5.68
N GLY A 15 -3.01 -19.10 6.00
CA GLY A 15 -2.52 -19.27 7.39
C GLY A 15 -2.48 -18.00 8.26
N PHE A 16 -3.29 -17.00 7.95
CA PHE A 16 -3.58 -15.81 8.73
C PHE A 16 -4.71 -16.08 9.71
N SER A 17 -4.58 -15.52 10.91
CA SER A 17 -5.65 -15.60 11.90
C SER A 17 -6.88 -14.81 11.44
N GLU A 18 -8.06 -15.20 11.93
CA GLU A 18 -9.33 -14.48 11.70
C GLU A 18 -9.24 -12.99 12.12
N TYR A 19 -8.36 -12.70 13.10
CA TYR A 19 -8.00 -11.35 13.54
C TYR A 19 -7.21 -10.56 12.47
N GLU A 20 -6.21 -11.16 11.83
CA GLU A 20 -5.44 -10.52 10.75
C GLU A 20 -6.29 -10.27 9.50
N MET A 21 -7.22 -11.20 9.18
CA MET A 21 -8.18 -10.99 8.10
C MET A 21 -9.12 -9.81 8.39
N GLY A 22 -9.49 -9.59 9.65
CA GLY A 22 -10.30 -8.44 10.08
C GLY A 22 -9.56 -7.10 10.09
N LEU A 23 -8.24 -7.10 10.34
CA LEU A 23 -7.41 -5.90 10.30
C LEU A 23 -7.23 -5.37 8.87
N TYR A 24 -7.03 -6.26 7.89
CA TYR A 24 -6.76 -5.90 6.50
C TYR A 24 -7.99 -5.99 5.61
N ASN A 25 -9.12 -5.42 6.04
CA ASN A 25 -10.37 -5.47 5.27
C ASN A 25 -10.34 -4.58 4.01
N ASN A 26 -9.59 -3.47 4.03
CA ASN A 26 -9.54 -2.48 2.95
C ASN A 26 -8.10 -2.12 2.60
N ASP A 27 -7.89 -1.69 1.35
CA ASP A 27 -6.60 -1.23 0.83
C ASP A 27 -6.14 0.08 1.49
N LEU A 28 -7.09 0.88 2.00
CA LEU A 28 -6.83 2.06 2.80
C LEU A 28 -6.78 1.70 4.28
N GLN A 29 -5.65 2.02 4.93
CA GLN A 29 -5.42 1.80 6.36
C GLN A 29 -5.03 3.11 7.04
N MET A 30 -5.53 3.33 8.26
CA MET A 30 -5.21 4.51 9.08
C MET A 30 -4.01 4.28 10.02
N TYR A 31 -3.40 3.09 9.97
CA TYR A 31 -2.18 2.72 10.71
C TYR A 31 -2.22 3.05 12.21
N THR A 32 -3.35 2.77 12.87
CA THR A 32 -3.58 3.09 14.29
C THR A 32 -2.87 2.15 15.24
N THR A 33 -2.71 0.88 14.85
CA THR A 33 -2.21 -0.19 15.71
C THR A 33 -0.93 -0.77 15.10
N PRO A 34 0.18 -0.92 15.85
CA PRO A 34 1.41 -1.49 15.29
C PRO A 34 1.23 -2.96 14.90
N PRO A 35 1.91 -3.44 13.84
CA PRO A 35 1.89 -4.86 13.49
C PRO A 35 2.70 -5.68 14.49
N GLU A 36 2.13 -6.77 14.99
CA GLU A 36 2.82 -7.71 15.90
C GLU A 36 3.62 -8.78 15.14
N THR A 37 3.71 -8.67 13.82
CA THR A 37 4.32 -9.70 12.98
C THR A 37 5.84 -9.72 13.09
N LYS A 38 6.42 -10.91 13.16
CA LYS A 38 7.87 -11.12 13.09
C LYS A 38 8.31 -11.20 11.62
N ILE A 39 9.33 -10.43 11.26
CA ILE A 39 9.95 -10.43 9.93
C ILE A 39 11.47 -10.55 10.06
N THR A 40 12.13 -11.09 9.04
CA THR A 40 13.60 -11.12 9.02
C THR A 40 14.18 -9.73 8.75
N LEU A 41 15.43 -9.50 9.14
CA LEU A 41 16.10 -8.22 8.90
C LEU A 41 16.20 -7.91 7.39
N ARG A 42 16.44 -8.93 6.57
CA ARG A 42 16.53 -8.76 5.11
C ARG A 42 15.20 -8.32 4.52
N GLU A 43 14.10 -8.96 4.92
CA GLU A 43 12.76 -8.54 4.48
C GLU A 43 12.43 -7.13 4.96
N PHE A 44 12.83 -6.76 6.18
CA PHE A 44 12.67 -5.42 6.71
C PHE A 44 13.36 -4.37 5.81
N GLU A 45 14.62 -4.62 5.43
CA GLU A 45 15.39 -3.72 4.56
C GLU A 45 14.80 -3.64 3.15
N ASP A 46 14.48 -4.78 2.55
CA ASP A 46 13.91 -4.84 1.20
C ASP A 46 12.57 -4.10 1.14
N GLN A 47 11.68 -4.34 2.11
CA GLN A 47 10.38 -3.68 2.21
C GLN A 47 10.51 -2.16 2.43
N ALA A 48 11.44 -1.72 3.28
CA ALA A 48 11.73 -0.31 3.49
C ALA A 48 12.19 0.36 2.19
N LEU A 49 13.13 -0.27 1.47
CA LEU A 49 13.66 0.25 0.22
C LEU A 49 12.59 0.37 -0.87
N GLU A 50 11.73 -0.64 -1.02
CA GLU A 50 10.61 -0.60 -1.96
C GLU A 50 9.67 0.58 -1.66
N ARG A 51 9.31 0.79 -0.40
CA ARG A 51 8.41 1.90 -0.01
C ARG A 51 9.05 3.27 -0.24
N VAL A 52 10.34 3.41 0.04
CA VAL A 52 11.07 4.66 -0.22
C VAL A 52 11.15 4.96 -1.71
N LYS A 53 11.32 3.94 -2.57
CA LYS A 53 11.25 4.13 -4.02
C LYS A 53 9.90 4.69 -4.45
N VAL A 54 8.79 4.18 -3.91
CA VAL A 54 7.44 4.72 -4.20
C VAL A 54 7.36 6.20 -3.82
N TYR A 55 7.81 6.58 -2.63
CA TYR A 55 7.80 7.99 -2.22
C TYR A 55 8.64 8.89 -3.14
N ARG A 56 9.79 8.41 -3.61
CA ARG A 56 10.62 9.15 -4.58
C ARG A 56 9.94 9.31 -5.94
N ILE A 57 9.25 8.28 -6.42
CA ILE A 57 8.49 8.35 -7.68
C ILE A 57 7.39 9.41 -7.60
N ILE A 58 6.65 9.43 -6.49
CA ILE A 58 5.59 10.42 -6.23
C ILE A 58 6.18 11.83 -6.23
N GLU A 59 7.26 12.04 -5.48
CA GLU A 59 7.98 13.32 -5.40
C GLU A 59 8.47 13.78 -6.77
N GLN A 60 9.16 12.92 -7.51
CA GLN A 60 9.67 13.23 -8.86
C GLN A 60 8.54 13.56 -9.83
N THR A 61 7.41 12.85 -9.74
CA THR A 61 6.25 13.12 -10.60
C THR A 61 5.59 14.45 -10.23
N SER A 62 5.49 14.77 -8.95
CA SER A 62 5.03 16.09 -8.50
C SER A 62 6.00 17.22 -8.89
N ALA A 63 7.30 16.97 -8.89
CA ALA A 63 8.32 17.94 -9.31
C ALA A 63 8.27 18.26 -10.82
N LYS A 64 7.71 17.36 -11.65
CA LYS A 64 7.48 17.60 -13.08
C LYS A 64 6.36 18.61 -13.37
N GLY A 65 5.72 19.18 -12.34
CA GLY A 65 4.67 20.18 -12.48
C GLY A 65 3.31 19.63 -12.88
N ILE A 66 3.12 18.30 -12.83
CA ILE A 66 1.82 17.68 -13.06
C ILE A 66 0.93 17.95 -11.85
N THR A 67 -0.29 18.42 -12.09
CA THR A 67 -1.30 18.66 -11.04
C THR A 67 -1.50 17.40 -10.20
N LYS A 68 -1.27 17.50 -8.89
CA LYS A 68 -1.47 16.38 -7.96
C LYS A 68 -2.91 15.88 -8.06
N LEU A 69 -3.10 14.56 -7.94
CA LEU A 69 -4.40 13.88 -8.01
C LEU A 69 -5.08 13.91 -9.40
N SER A 70 -4.44 14.44 -10.45
CA SER A 70 -4.97 14.34 -11.81
C SER A 70 -4.82 12.93 -12.37
N GLU A 71 -5.64 12.56 -13.35
CA GLU A 71 -5.53 11.25 -14.02
C GLU A 71 -4.16 11.07 -14.69
N GLU A 72 -3.56 12.13 -15.22
CA GLU A 72 -2.22 12.13 -15.80
C GLU A 72 -1.15 11.86 -14.74
N TRP A 73 -1.29 12.47 -13.56
CA TRP A 73 -0.37 12.24 -12.43
C TRP A 73 -0.43 10.80 -11.95
N ARG A 74 -1.65 10.26 -11.83
CA ARG A 74 -1.89 8.86 -11.45
C ARG A 74 -1.29 7.89 -12.45
N LYS A 75 -1.53 8.12 -13.73
CA LYS A 75 -1.00 7.29 -14.81
C LYS A 75 0.53 7.33 -14.83
N ALA A 76 1.14 8.50 -14.69
CA ALA A 76 2.59 8.64 -14.64
C ALA A 76 3.21 7.86 -13.46
N ILE A 77 2.60 7.93 -12.27
CA ILE A 77 3.06 7.15 -11.12
C ILE A 77 2.88 5.66 -11.36
N LEU A 78 1.73 5.23 -11.88
CA LEU A 78 1.47 3.82 -12.17
C LEU A 78 2.45 3.24 -13.19
N ASP A 79 2.77 4.00 -14.24
CA ASP A 79 3.71 3.57 -15.28
C ASP A 79 5.14 3.45 -14.71
N GLU A 80 5.55 4.39 -13.86
CA GLU A 80 6.86 4.33 -13.19
C GLU A 80 6.93 3.19 -12.16
N ILE A 81 5.89 2.98 -11.34
CA ILE A 81 5.82 1.85 -10.39
C ILE A 81 5.91 0.51 -11.14
N LYS A 82 5.24 0.38 -12.30
CA LYS A 82 5.33 -0.81 -13.16
C LYS A 82 6.74 -0.99 -13.72
N SER A 83 7.37 0.09 -14.19
CA SER A 83 8.75 0.08 -14.69
C SER A 83 9.75 -0.42 -13.64
N GLN A 84 9.57 0.01 -12.39
CA GLN A 84 10.41 -0.37 -11.25
C GLN A 84 10.08 -1.76 -10.68
N GLY A 85 9.10 -2.48 -11.25
CA GLY A 85 8.74 -3.84 -10.83
C GLY A 85 8.00 -3.92 -9.48
N LEU A 86 7.49 -2.80 -8.96
CA LEU A 86 6.87 -2.69 -7.64
C LEU A 86 5.41 -3.19 -7.63
N LYS A 87 5.21 -4.46 -8.01
CA LYS A 87 3.89 -5.08 -8.25
C LYS A 87 2.94 -4.99 -7.05
N THR A 88 3.47 -5.06 -5.82
CA THR A 88 2.67 -4.94 -4.59
C THR A 88 1.98 -3.58 -4.50
N PHE A 89 2.69 -2.50 -4.84
CA PHE A 89 2.17 -1.14 -4.74
C PHE A 89 1.30 -0.73 -5.93
N VAL A 90 1.46 -1.38 -7.09
CA VAL A 90 0.55 -1.17 -8.23
C VAL A 90 -0.90 -1.42 -7.80
N LYS A 91 -1.15 -2.51 -7.07
CA LYS A 91 -2.50 -2.87 -6.62
C LYS A 91 -3.10 -1.85 -5.67
N VAL A 92 -2.31 -1.36 -4.72
CA VAL A 92 -2.70 -0.31 -3.76
C VAL A 92 -3.09 0.99 -4.49
N PHE A 93 -2.38 1.32 -5.58
CA PHE A 93 -2.68 2.50 -6.40
C PHE A 93 -3.81 2.31 -7.42
N THR A 94 -4.18 1.08 -7.77
CA THR A 94 -5.30 0.81 -8.69
C THR A 94 -6.64 0.61 -7.98
N GLY A 95 -6.68 0.62 -6.65
CA GLY A 95 -7.92 0.66 -5.87
C GLY A 95 -8.84 -0.53 -6.12
N THR A 96 -8.35 -1.76 -5.97
CA THR A 96 -9.21 -2.94 -6.16
C THR A 96 -10.17 -3.21 -5.00
N GLY A 97 -9.94 -2.62 -3.82
CA GLY A 97 -10.88 -2.32 -2.72
C GLY A 97 -11.58 -3.49 -2.01
N LEU A 98 -11.83 -4.59 -2.72
CA LEU A 98 -12.71 -5.70 -2.36
C LEU A 98 -12.09 -7.05 -2.75
N GLY A 99 -10.83 -7.05 -3.19
CA GLY A 99 -10.07 -8.26 -3.46
C GLY A 99 -9.94 -9.11 -2.20
N LYS A 100 -10.60 -10.27 -2.18
CA LYS A 100 -10.46 -11.27 -1.11
C LYS A 100 -9.42 -12.34 -1.46
N LEU A 101 -8.52 -12.04 -2.40
CA LEU A 101 -7.43 -12.96 -2.70
C LEU A 101 -6.33 -12.84 -1.65
N GLU A 102 -5.66 -13.95 -1.38
CA GLU A 102 -4.50 -14.02 -0.48
C GLU A 102 -3.42 -12.99 -0.85
N ALA A 103 -3.18 -12.79 -2.15
CA ALA A 103 -2.23 -11.79 -2.63
C ALA A 103 -2.61 -10.34 -2.27
N ASP A 104 -3.88 -10.05 -2.03
CA ASP A 104 -4.37 -8.72 -1.65
C ASP A 104 -4.23 -8.51 -0.14
N TYR A 105 -4.43 -9.57 0.66
CA TYR A 105 -4.12 -9.56 2.09
C TYR A 105 -2.63 -9.36 2.34
N GLU A 106 -1.77 -10.09 1.63
CA GLU A 106 -0.32 -9.95 1.78
C GLU A 106 0.17 -8.56 1.33
N GLY A 107 -0.46 -7.97 0.30
CA GLY A 107 -0.16 -6.59 -0.11
C GLY A 107 -0.50 -5.56 0.98
N ARG A 108 -1.67 -5.69 1.61
CA ARG A 108 -2.12 -4.82 2.71
C ARG A 108 -1.25 -4.99 3.95
N ARG A 109 -0.88 -6.23 4.29
CA ARG A 109 0.04 -6.52 5.39
C ARG A 109 1.42 -5.90 5.15
N LYS A 110 1.98 -6.02 3.94
CA LYS A 110 3.25 -5.38 3.56
C LYS A 110 3.16 -3.86 3.63
N ASP A 111 2.08 -3.26 3.16
CA ASP A 111 1.86 -1.81 3.25
C ASP A 111 1.81 -1.33 4.72
N HIS A 112 1.14 -2.10 5.59
CA HIS A 112 1.09 -1.82 7.02
C HIS A 112 2.48 -1.88 7.69
N ILE A 113 3.23 -2.95 7.45
CA ILE A 113 4.58 -3.12 8.00
C ILE A 113 5.50 -2.00 7.52
N THR A 114 5.56 -1.78 6.20
CA THR A 114 6.41 -0.73 5.60
C THR A 114 6.10 0.66 6.13
N HIS A 115 4.84 0.99 6.38
CA HIS A 115 4.46 2.28 6.97
C HIS A 115 5.14 2.51 8.32
N PHE A 116 5.08 1.52 9.22
CA PHE A 116 5.71 1.63 10.55
C PHE A 116 7.24 1.66 10.46
N ILE A 117 7.84 0.89 9.54
CA ILE A 117 9.30 0.93 9.30
C ILE A 117 9.74 2.33 8.84
N CYS A 118 9.02 2.92 7.88
CA CYS A 118 9.32 4.27 7.41
C CYS A 118 9.10 5.30 8.52
N ARG A 119 8.08 5.15 9.36
CA ARG A 119 7.85 6.06 10.51
C ARG A 119 9.05 6.08 11.45
N LEU A 120 9.68 4.94 11.72
CA LEU A 120 10.91 4.87 12.53
C LEU A 120 12.07 5.59 11.83
N THR A 121 12.27 5.32 10.53
CA THR A 121 13.38 5.85 9.75
C THR A 121 13.33 7.37 9.58
N TYR A 122 12.15 7.92 9.30
CA TYR A 122 11.93 9.34 8.99
C TYR A 122 11.58 10.20 10.21
N SER A 123 11.58 9.63 11.43
CA SER A 123 11.28 10.38 12.67
C SER A 123 12.42 11.29 13.15
N ARG A 124 13.64 11.13 12.61
CA ARG A 124 14.88 11.73 13.14
C ARG A 124 14.90 13.26 13.12
N THR A 125 14.53 13.86 12.00
CA THR A 125 14.51 15.33 11.84
C THR A 125 13.12 15.81 11.47
N GLU A 126 12.82 17.08 11.76
CA GLU A 126 11.52 17.65 11.44
C GLU A 126 11.26 17.73 9.93
N GLU A 127 12.30 18.05 9.16
CA GLU A 127 12.24 18.08 7.70
C GLU A 127 11.86 16.72 7.11
N LEU A 128 12.50 15.63 7.57
CA LEU A 128 12.18 14.27 7.15
C LEU A 128 10.76 13.87 7.54
N ARG A 129 10.29 14.30 8.73
CA ARG A 129 8.90 14.07 9.16
C ARG A 129 7.91 14.79 8.25
N ARG A 130 8.13 16.07 7.94
CA ARG A 130 7.27 16.86 7.04
C ARG A 130 7.25 16.27 5.63
N TRP A 131 8.41 15.86 5.13
CA TRP A 131 8.53 15.18 3.85
C TRP A 131 7.72 13.89 3.83
N PHE A 132 7.92 13.00 4.81
CA PHE A 132 7.20 11.73 4.92
C PHE A 132 5.69 11.93 4.99
N MET A 133 5.21 12.85 5.83
CA MET A 133 3.78 13.15 5.95
C MET A 133 3.18 13.64 4.62
N THR A 134 3.91 14.46 3.87
CA THR A 134 3.46 14.96 2.56
C THR A 134 3.25 13.81 1.57
N GLN A 135 4.19 12.84 1.54
CA GLN A 135 4.08 11.69 0.66
C GLN A 135 2.94 10.76 1.08
N VAL A 136 2.85 10.44 2.38
CA VAL A 136 1.77 9.59 2.92
C VAL A 136 0.40 10.20 2.66
N TRP A 137 0.24 11.51 2.89
CA TRP A 137 -1.00 12.21 2.60
C TRP A 137 -1.36 12.15 1.11
N SER A 138 -0.38 12.26 0.22
CA SER A 138 -0.61 12.13 -1.21
C SER A 138 -1.14 10.74 -1.60
N ILE A 139 -0.59 9.68 -1.00
CA ILE A 139 -1.06 8.30 -1.24
C ILE A 139 -2.47 8.11 -0.67
N ILE A 140 -2.72 8.54 0.57
CA ILE A 140 -4.03 8.39 1.23
C ILE A 140 -5.13 9.10 0.45
N ASN A 141 -4.91 10.35 0.01
CA ASN A 141 -5.89 11.03 -0.82
C ASN A 141 -6.07 10.32 -2.15
N GLN A 142 -4.99 9.86 -2.77
CA GLN A 142 -5.09 9.11 -4.01
C GLN A 142 -5.96 7.85 -3.87
N THR A 143 -5.83 7.12 -2.77
CA THR A 143 -6.66 5.95 -2.48
C THR A 143 -8.09 6.32 -2.09
N LEU A 144 -8.33 7.51 -1.54
CA LEU A 144 -9.68 8.00 -1.19
C LEU A 144 -10.51 8.44 -2.41
N TYR A 145 -9.85 8.97 -3.45
CA TYR A 145 -10.49 9.38 -4.72
C TYR A 145 -10.66 8.22 -5.73
N LEU A 146 -10.45 6.99 -5.28
CA LEU A 146 -10.58 5.73 -6.02
C LEU A 146 -11.87 5.01 -5.62
#